data_AF-C2CIR1-F1
#
_entry.id   AF-C2CIR1-F1
#
_cell.length_a   1.000
_cell.length_b   1.000
_cell.length_c   1.000
_cell.angle_alpha   90.00
_cell.angle_beta   90.00
_cell.angle_gamma   90.00
#
_symmetry.space_group_name_H-M   'P 1'
#
loop_
_entity.id
_entity.type
_entity.pdbx_description
1 polymer ?
#
loop_
_entity_poly.entity_id
_entity_poly.type
_entity_poly.pdbx_seq_one_letter_code
_entity_poly.pdbx_strand_id
1 'polypeptide(L)'
;MKKNNITKGIIALTLATSFVLGAGQSSFAAEATSISQKEDVKKAFLDAYNELNGTYTECLSLRNKDYTYINATSYSKAAFDGTITQIANYIGSINTDKAMTDAEKKAYIPEMKAKLEELKTARDRLDGKQVDSQTLTNLIDDARSFIRNDENYKAASQDLKAAFDLALTNAYTVYGKGDSLSKGEYEKAVSELRDTKAAIIRYVKTEDTKKVLAKRIEEAEVLLKDKKKYSADSVKIFELALTAAKSTAANPKASLENYEDIIQKLDTAKEDMLGSDKDAKIKKALDKLKKAKSESEITVKACKTLLDFPAIAKNYGDKIRTYLVKAEKVIKNAEEVIAKYEKPANK
;
A
#
# COMPACT_ATOMS: atom_id res chain seq x y z
N MET A 1 -61.08 -20.28 31.88
CA MET A 1 -61.80 -19.75 30.72
C MET A 1 -62.05 -18.27 30.94
N LYS A 2 -61.68 -17.42 29.95
CA LYS A 2 -62.11 -16.03 29.63
C LYS A 2 -62.31 -15.03 30.80
N LYS A 3 -61.96 -13.74 30.75
CA LYS A 3 -61.18 -12.82 29.89
C LYS A 3 -61.46 -11.48 30.59
N ASN A 4 -60.46 -10.70 31.01
CA ASN A 4 -60.64 -9.29 31.37
C ASN A 4 -59.40 -8.54 30.92
N ASN A 5 -59.56 -7.56 30.03
CA ASN A 5 -58.60 -6.49 29.71
C ASN A 5 -59.46 -5.33 29.17
N ILE A 6 -59.71 -4.29 29.96
CA ILE A 6 -58.85 -3.13 30.27
C ILE A 6 -58.82 -2.13 29.10
N THR A 7 -59.52 -1.03 29.38
CA THR A 7 -59.60 0.26 28.72
C THR A 7 -58.27 1.06 28.83
N LYS A 8 -58.14 2.09 27.96
CA LYS A 8 -57.26 3.30 28.00
C LYS A 8 -56.29 3.34 26.81
N GLY A 9 -56.11 4.44 26.08
CA GLY A 9 -56.63 5.79 26.19
C GLY A 9 -56.35 6.57 24.91
N ILE A 10 -57.27 7.48 24.58
CA ILE A 10 -57.19 8.42 23.47
C ILE A 10 -56.38 9.63 23.94
N ILE A 11 -55.32 9.99 23.21
CA ILE A 11 -54.63 11.27 23.37
C ILE A 11 -55.09 12.19 22.25
N ALA A 12 -55.75 13.27 22.66
CA ALA A 12 -56.11 14.41 21.83
C ALA A 12 -55.00 15.48 21.92
N LEU A 13 -54.54 15.94 20.76
CA LEU A 13 -53.90 17.22 20.49
C LEU A 13 -54.42 17.57 19.07
N THR A 14 -54.97 18.73 18.73
CA THR A 14 -54.31 20.04 18.84
C THR A 14 -55.32 21.15 18.47
N LEU A 15 -55.27 22.23 19.25
CA LEU A 15 -55.55 23.66 18.99
C LEU A 15 -56.44 24.09 17.81
N ALA A 16 -57.52 24.79 18.19
CA ALA A 16 -58.29 25.70 17.36
C ALA A 16 -57.45 26.91 16.91
N THR A 17 -57.57 27.27 15.63
CA THR A 17 -57.63 28.68 15.21
C THR A 17 -58.66 28.79 14.09
N SER A 18 -59.68 29.57 14.39
CA SER A 18 -60.78 29.96 13.52
C SER A 18 -60.33 31.07 12.58
N PHE A 19 -60.61 30.92 11.29
CA PHE A 19 -60.82 32.07 10.40
C PHE A 19 -62.17 31.92 9.71
N VAL A 20 -63.06 32.84 10.06
CA VAL A 20 -64.35 33.10 9.43
C VAL A 20 -64.14 34.17 8.38
N LEU A 21 -64.42 33.85 7.12
CA LEU A 21 -64.80 34.73 6.00
C LEU A 21 -65.48 33.77 5.01
N GLY A 22 -66.68 33.93 4.45
CA GLY A 22 -67.60 35.04 4.25
C GLY A 22 -68.42 34.60 3.02
N ALA A 23 -69.74 34.61 3.12
CA ALA A 23 -70.63 34.08 2.09
C ALA A 23 -70.58 34.90 0.80
N GLY A 24 -70.62 34.21 -0.34
CA GLY A 24 -70.82 34.79 -1.67
C GLY A 24 -71.12 33.71 -2.70
N GLN A 25 -72.40 33.48 -2.96
CA GLN A 25 -72.88 32.58 -4.01
C GLN A 25 -72.64 33.19 -5.40
N SER A 26 -72.11 32.40 -6.33
CA SER A 26 -72.41 32.55 -7.75
C SER A 26 -72.39 31.17 -8.40
N SER A 27 -73.57 30.77 -8.87
CA SER A 27 -73.90 29.54 -9.57
C SER A 27 -73.39 29.55 -11.01
N PHE A 28 -72.66 28.51 -11.41
CA PHE A 28 -72.67 27.98 -12.77
C PHE A 28 -72.71 26.45 -12.70
N ALA A 29 -73.67 25.88 -13.44
CA ALA A 29 -73.89 24.45 -13.54
C ALA A 29 -72.86 23.79 -14.46
N ALA A 30 -72.40 22.63 -13.98
CA ALA A 30 -71.64 21.56 -14.60
C ALA A 30 -71.48 21.54 -16.13
N GLU A 31 -70.20 21.48 -16.54
CA GLU A 31 -69.73 20.56 -17.58
C GLU A 31 -68.72 19.61 -16.92
N ALA A 32 -68.88 18.32 -17.16
CA ALA A 32 -68.22 17.25 -16.42
C ALA A 32 -66.70 17.24 -16.62
N THR A 33 -65.96 17.41 -15.53
CA THR A 33 -64.70 16.68 -15.31
C THR A 33 -64.70 16.16 -13.88
N SER A 34 -65.64 15.26 -13.58
CA SER A 34 -65.66 14.51 -12.32
C SER A 34 -64.67 13.33 -12.39
N ILE A 35 -63.42 13.59 -12.80
CA ILE A 35 -62.28 12.77 -12.40
C ILE A 35 -61.95 13.26 -10.99
N SER A 36 -62.72 12.73 -10.06
CA SER A 36 -62.79 13.18 -8.66
C SER A 36 -61.47 12.94 -7.93
N GLN A 37 -61.15 13.78 -6.95
CA GLN A 37 -60.03 13.74 -5.98
C GLN A 37 -59.54 12.35 -5.49
N LYS A 38 -60.29 11.27 -5.71
CA LYS A 38 -59.92 9.87 -5.43
C LYS A 38 -58.83 9.31 -6.34
N GLU A 39 -58.88 9.62 -7.64
CA GLU A 39 -57.93 9.07 -8.62
C GLU A 39 -56.52 9.65 -8.42
N ASP A 40 -56.47 10.93 -8.03
CA ASP A 40 -55.24 11.64 -7.63
C ASP A 40 -54.61 11.07 -6.35
N VAL A 41 -55.43 10.68 -5.35
CA VAL A 41 -54.92 10.15 -4.07
C VAL A 41 -54.33 8.76 -4.22
N LYS A 42 -55.00 7.89 -4.99
CA LYS A 42 -54.49 6.55 -5.26
C LYS A 42 -53.16 6.62 -6.03
N LYS A 43 -53.08 7.50 -7.02
CA LYS A 43 -51.85 7.74 -7.79
C LYS A 43 -50.73 8.27 -6.90
N ALA A 44 -50.99 9.35 -6.13
CA ALA A 44 -49.99 9.95 -5.25
C ALA A 44 -49.46 8.99 -4.18
N PHE A 45 -50.31 8.10 -3.66
CA PHE A 45 -49.89 7.04 -2.74
C PHE A 45 -48.95 6.04 -3.42
N LEU A 46 -49.32 5.55 -4.61
CA LEU A 46 -48.51 4.58 -5.34
C LEU A 46 -47.17 5.19 -5.78
N ASP A 47 -47.16 6.44 -6.22
CA ASP A 47 -45.94 7.16 -6.60
C ASP A 47 -44.97 7.27 -5.41
N ALA A 48 -45.47 7.71 -4.23
CA ALA A 48 -44.65 7.83 -3.03
C ALA A 48 -44.13 6.47 -2.52
N TYR A 49 -44.96 5.43 -2.59
CA TYR A 49 -44.54 4.06 -2.23
C TYR A 49 -43.44 3.55 -3.16
N ASN A 50 -43.62 3.71 -4.47
CA ASN A 50 -42.65 3.27 -5.47
C ASN A 50 -41.33 4.04 -5.36
N GLU A 51 -41.38 5.35 -5.09
CA GLU A 51 -40.18 6.17 -4.88
C GLU A 51 -39.40 5.71 -3.64
N LEU A 52 -40.09 5.49 -2.51
CA LEU A 52 -39.46 4.99 -1.28
C LEU A 52 -38.86 3.59 -1.49
N ASN A 53 -39.63 2.67 -2.07
CA ASN A 53 -39.19 1.28 -2.28
C ASN A 53 -38.05 1.18 -3.31
N GLY A 54 -38.10 2.01 -4.36
CA GLY A 54 -37.02 2.14 -5.35
C GLY A 54 -35.73 2.63 -4.69
N THR A 55 -35.80 3.74 -3.96
CA THR A 55 -34.64 4.31 -3.25
C THR A 55 -34.09 3.35 -2.20
N TYR A 56 -34.97 2.63 -1.48
CA TYR A 56 -34.58 1.58 -0.54
C TYR A 56 -33.77 0.47 -1.22
N THR A 57 -34.23 0.01 -2.39
CA THR A 57 -33.55 -1.02 -3.19
C THR A 57 -32.19 -0.53 -3.69
N GLU A 58 -32.10 0.72 -4.16
CA GLU A 58 -30.84 1.34 -4.55
C GLU A 58 -29.86 1.42 -3.37
N CYS A 59 -30.32 1.86 -2.20
CA CYS A 59 -29.50 1.95 -0.99
C CYS A 59 -28.99 0.57 -0.54
N LEU A 60 -29.81 -0.48 -0.61
CA LEU A 60 -29.36 -1.85 -0.34
C LEU A 60 -28.21 -2.28 -1.26
N SER A 61 -28.23 -1.87 -2.53
CA SER A 61 -27.22 -2.25 -3.51
C SER A 61 -25.84 -1.68 -3.21
N LEU A 62 -25.75 -0.56 -2.49
CA LEU A 62 -24.49 0.09 -2.11
C LEU A 62 -23.57 -0.84 -1.34
N ARG A 63 -24.14 -1.76 -0.54
CA ARG A 63 -23.41 -2.70 0.32
C ARG A 63 -22.33 -3.50 -0.39
N ASN A 64 -22.55 -3.78 -1.68
CA ASN A 64 -21.68 -4.65 -2.47
C ASN A 64 -21.06 -3.95 -3.68
N LYS A 65 -21.44 -2.69 -3.95
CA LYS A 65 -21.11 -2.02 -5.21
C LYS A 65 -20.40 -0.68 -5.04
N ASP A 66 -20.56 -0.04 -3.89
CA ASP A 66 -20.19 1.37 -3.73
C ASP A 66 -19.18 1.57 -2.60
N TYR A 67 -18.09 2.28 -2.89
CA TYR A 67 -17.01 2.55 -1.95
C TYR A 67 -17.48 3.37 -0.74
N THR A 68 -18.52 4.18 -0.90
CA THR A 68 -19.07 4.99 0.20
C THR A 68 -19.54 4.07 1.33
N TYR A 69 -20.13 2.93 1.01
CA TYR A 69 -20.44 1.90 1.99
C TYR A 69 -19.25 0.97 2.25
N ILE A 70 -18.64 0.36 1.23
CA ILE A 70 -17.62 -0.69 1.42
C ILE A 70 -16.46 -0.20 2.28
N ASN A 71 -16.01 1.04 2.06
CA ASN A 71 -14.90 1.66 2.78
C ASN A 71 -15.36 2.55 3.94
N ALA A 72 -16.65 2.59 4.28
CA ALA A 72 -17.13 3.34 5.44
C ALA A 72 -16.65 2.73 6.76
N THR A 73 -16.58 3.60 7.76
CA THR A 73 -16.34 3.23 9.15
C THR A 73 -17.45 2.32 9.67
N SER A 74 -17.14 1.50 10.67
CA SER A 74 -18.12 0.62 11.32
C SER A 74 -19.31 1.40 11.90
N TYR A 75 -19.06 2.60 12.43
CA TYR A 75 -20.10 3.48 12.94
C TYR A 75 -21.05 3.96 11.84
N SER A 76 -20.50 4.47 10.73
CA SER A 76 -21.30 4.96 9.60
C SER A 76 -22.14 3.82 8.98
N LYS A 77 -21.55 2.63 8.80
CA LYS A 77 -22.26 1.42 8.34
C LYS A 77 -23.41 1.04 9.28
N ALA A 78 -23.16 0.99 10.58
CA ALA A 78 -24.17 0.62 11.56
C ALA A 78 -25.35 1.61 11.58
N ALA A 79 -25.07 2.91 11.46
CA ALA A 79 -26.11 3.93 11.38
C ALA A 79 -26.97 3.75 10.11
N PHE A 80 -26.32 3.56 8.95
CA PHE A 80 -26.99 3.31 7.68
C PHE A 80 -27.85 2.03 7.74
N ASP A 81 -27.29 0.91 8.19
CA ASP A 81 -27.98 -0.37 8.29
C ASP A 81 -29.16 -0.34 9.27
N GLY A 82 -29.04 0.46 10.34
CA GLY A 82 -30.14 0.74 11.26
C GLY A 82 -31.32 1.41 10.57
N THR A 83 -31.06 2.48 9.78
CA THR A 83 -32.10 3.15 8.98
C THR A 83 -32.72 2.21 7.94
N ILE A 84 -31.90 1.43 7.22
CA ILE A 84 -32.37 0.43 6.26
C ILE A 84 -33.33 -0.56 6.92
N THR A 85 -33.00 -1.06 8.12
CA THR A 85 -33.86 -2.00 8.86
C THR A 85 -35.19 -1.36 9.28
N GLN A 86 -35.15 -0.11 9.76
CA GLN A 86 -36.37 0.62 10.13
C GLN A 86 -37.29 0.84 8.93
N ILE A 87 -36.73 1.22 7.79
CA ILE A 87 -37.49 1.45 6.55
C ILE A 87 -38.02 0.15 5.97
N ALA A 88 -37.26 -0.95 6.03
CA ALA A 88 -37.73 -2.27 5.61
C ALA A 88 -38.98 -2.70 6.40
N ASN A 89 -38.96 -2.51 7.72
CA ASN A 89 -40.11 -2.80 8.58
C ASN A 89 -41.31 -1.90 8.24
N TYR A 90 -41.06 -0.62 7.97
CA TYR A 90 -42.10 0.32 7.56
C TYR A 90 -42.74 -0.07 6.22
N ILE A 91 -41.94 -0.31 5.18
CA ILE A 91 -42.42 -0.78 3.86
C ILE A 91 -43.22 -2.08 4.04
N GLY A 92 -42.72 -3.04 4.82
CA GLY A 92 -43.42 -4.31 5.09
C GLY A 92 -44.75 -4.14 5.84
N SER A 93 -44.95 -3.03 6.56
CA SER A 93 -46.22 -2.70 7.20
C SER A 93 -47.27 -2.15 6.22
N ILE A 94 -46.83 -1.61 5.08
CA ILE A 94 -47.69 -1.10 4.02
C ILE A 94 -48.21 -2.29 3.21
N ASN A 95 -49.38 -2.80 3.59
CA ASN A 95 -50.04 -3.85 2.83
C ASN A 95 -50.78 -3.24 1.62
N THR A 96 -50.08 -3.10 0.49
CA THR A 96 -50.65 -2.58 -0.75
C THR A 96 -51.75 -3.46 -1.36
N ASP A 97 -51.82 -4.73 -0.96
CA ASP A 97 -52.83 -5.68 -1.42
C ASP A 97 -54.13 -5.60 -0.59
N LYS A 98 -54.06 -4.98 0.60
CA LYS A 98 -55.24 -4.68 1.41
C LYS A 98 -56.01 -3.52 0.81
N ALA A 99 -57.33 -3.65 0.72
CA ALA A 99 -58.20 -2.54 0.35
C ALA A 99 -58.08 -1.40 1.39
N MET A 100 -57.29 -0.38 1.05
CA MET A 100 -57.13 0.85 1.84
C MET A 100 -58.10 1.94 1.38
N THR A 101 -58.70 2.62 2.34
CA THR A 101 -59.48 3.83 2.13
C THR A 101 -58.59 5.00 1.68
N ASP A 102 -59.16 6.00 1.04
CA ASP A 102 -58.40 7.18 0.60
C ASP A 102 -57.89 8.02 1.78
N ALA A 103 -58.57 7.96 2.93
CA ALA A 103 -58.10 8.59 4.16
C ALA A 103 -56.84 7.91 4.70
N GLU A 104 -56.80 6.57 4.71
CA GLU A 104 -55.61 5.81 5.09
C GLU A 104 -54.45 6.11 4.14
N LYS A 105 -54.69 6.11 2.82
CA LYS A 105 -53.65 6.46 1.83
C LYS A 105 -53.08 7.86 2.05
N LYS A 106 -53.94 8.86 2.29
CA LYS A 106 -53.51 10.24 2.58
C LYS A 106 -52.63 10.33 3.82
N ALA A 107 -52.86 9.49 4.83
CA ALA A 107 -52.05 9.46 6.04
C ALA A 107 -50.63 8.91 5.82
N TYR A 108 -50.47 7.92 4.93
CA TYR A 108 -49.14 7.33 4.62
C TYR A 108 -48.26 8.22 3.75
N ILE A 109 -48.84 9.00 2.81
CA ILE A 109 -48.07 9.84 1.87
C ILE A 109 -47.01 10.73 2.57
N PRO A 110 -47.34 11.54 3.60
CA PRO A 110 -46.33 12.39 4.25
C PRO A 110 -45.28 11.58 5.02
N GLU A 111 -45.65 10.44 5.61
CA GLU A 111 -44.71 9.59 6.34
C GLU A 111 -43.74 8.87 5.39
N MET A 112 -44.21 8.36 4.24
CA MET A 112 -43.35 7.81 3.19
C MET A 112 -42.33 8.84 2.70
N LYS A 113 -42.75 10.10 2.52
CA LYS A 113 -41.84 11.20 2.15
C LYS A 113 -40.82 11.48 3.26
N ALA A 114 -41.22 11.46 4.53
CA ALA A 114 -40.29 11.62 5.64
C ALA A 114 -39.26 10.47 5.69
N LYS A 115 -39.70 9.22 5.51
CA LYS A 115 -38.82 8.04 5.44
C LYS A 115 -37.88 8.06 4.25
N LEU A 116 -38.33 8.58 3.12
CA LEU A 116 -37.48 8.80 1.96
C LEU A 116 -36.34 9.78 2.27
N GLU A 117 -36.62 10.88 2.96
CA GLU A 117 -35.59 11.85 3.36
C GLU A 117 -34.65 11.31 4.45
N GLU A 118 -35.17 10.51 5.40
CA GLU A 118 -34.33 9.76 6.36
C GLU A 118 -33.33 8.85 5.63
N LEU A 119 -33.79 8.13 4.60
CA LEU A 119 -32.97 7.23 3.80
C LEU A 119 -31.87 7.97 3.01
N LYS A 120 -32.25 9.06 2.33
CA LYS A 120 -31.30 9.93 1.61
C LYS A 120 -30.24 10.48 2.57
N THR A 121 -30.66 10.96 3.74
CA THR A 121 -29.74 11.45 4.78
C THR A 121 -28.80 10.35 5.28
N ALA A 122 -29.29 9.14 5.49
CA ALA A 122 -28.45 8.02 5.92
C ALA A 122 -27.41 7.65 4.86
N ARG A 123 -27.80 7.61 3.58
CA ARG A 123 -26.89 7.42 2.45
C ARG A 123 -25.81 8.49 2.41
N ASP A 124 -26.20 9.76 2.50
CA ASP A 124 -25.26 10.89 2.39
C ASP A 124 -24.29 10.98 3.58
N ARG A 125 -24.58 10.28 4.69
CA ARG A 125 -23.69 10.14 5.85
C ARG A 125 -22.67 9.00 5.73
N LEU A 126 -22.72 8.20 4.67
CA LEU A 126 -21.70 7.21 4.40
C LEU A 126 -20.35 7.89 4.19
N ASP A 127 -19.37 7.51 5.00
CA ASP A 127 -18.07 8.21 5.08
C ASP A 127 -16.95 7.50 4.30
N GLY A 128 -17.27 6.41 3.61
CA GLY A 128 -16.32 5.67 2.79
C GLY A 128 -15.76 6.52 1.66
N LYS A 129 -14.48 6.28 1.35
CA LYS A 129 -13.74 6.99 0.30
C LYS A 129 -13.33 6.03 -0.79
N GLN A 130 -13.28 6.56 -2.01
CA GLN A 130 -12.73 5.85 -3.15
C GLN A 130 -11.25 5.58 -2.89
N VAL A 131 -10.79 4.40 -3.29
CA VAL A 131 -9.37 4.04 -3.22
C VAL A 131 -8.68 4.58 -4.47
N ASP A 132 -7.63 5.40 -4.28
CA ASP A 132 -6.75 5.79 -5.38
C ASP A 132 -5.92 4.58 -5.83
N SER A 133 -6.28 4.03 -6.99
CA SER A 133 -5.67 2.82 -7.55
C SER A 133 -4.45 3.09 -8.42
N GLN A 134 -3.98 4.34 -8.55
CA GLN A 134 -2.87 4.69 -9.44
C GLN A 134 -1.59 3.90 -9.12
N THR A 135 -1.30 3.66 -7.84
CA THR A 135 -0.15 2.86 -7.44
C THR A 135 -0.28 1.41 -7.92
N LEU A 136 -1.49 0.83 -7.85
CA LEU A 136 -1.73 -0.53 -8.32
C LEU A 136 -1.59 -0.61 -9.84
N THR A 137 -2.11 0.37 -10.59
CA THR A 137 -1.91 0.46 -12.05
C THR A 137 -0.44 0.49 -12.43
N ASN A 138 0.35 1.35 -11.77
CA ASN A 138 1.79 1.45 -12.02
C ASN A 138 2.52 0.13 -11.71
N LEU A 139 2.13 -0.56 -10.64
CA LEU A 139 2.70 -1.86 -10.27
C LEU A 139 2.34 -2.96 -11.27
N ILE A 140 1.11 -2.96 -11.80
CA ILE A 140 0.69 -3.89 -12.85
C ILE A 140 1.55 -3.68 -14.11
N ASP A 141 1.77 -2.45 -14.54
CA ASP A 141 2.59 -2.16 -15.72
C ASP A 141 4.07 -2.52 -15.51
N ASP A 142 4.62 -2.20 -14.33
CA ASP A 142 5.96 -2.62 -13.93
C ASP A 142 6.08 -4.16 -13.90
N ALA A 143 5.08 -4.87 -13.39
CA ALA A 143 5.05 -6.33 -13.35
C ALA A 143 5.06 -6.95 -14.76
N ARG A 144 4.30 -6.39 -15.71
CA ARG A 144 4.33 -6.84 -17.12
C ARG A 144 5.70 -6.64 -17.74
N SER A 145 6.33 -5.48 -17.48
CA SER A 145 7.68 -5.20 -17.96
C SER A 145 8.69 -6.17 -17.35
N PHE A 146 8.56 -6.45 -16.05
CA PHE A 146 9.40 -7.40 -15.33
C PHE A 146 9.34 -8.81 -15.96
N ILE A 147 8.13 -9.32 -16.24
CA ILE A 147 7.95 -10.62 -16.89
C ILE A 147 8.62 -10.65 -18.28
N ARG A 148 8.45 -9.60 -19.08
CA ARG A 148 8.91 -9.57 -20.47
C ARG A 148 10.42 -9.36 -20.60
N ASN A 149 10.97 -8.49 -19.76
CA ASN A 149 12.27 -7.86 -20.00
C ASN A 149 13.32 -8.19 -18.94
N ASP A 150 12.95 -8.61 -17.74
CA ASP A 150 13.89 -8.74 -16.62
C ASP A 150 14.54 -10.14 -16.58
N GLU A 151 15.88 -10.17 -16.51
CA GLU A 151 16.65 -11.41 -16.44
C GLU A 151 16.41 -12.17 -15.11
N ASN A 152 16.08 -11.48 -14.02
CA ASN A 152 15.76 -12.14 -12.75
C ASN A 152 14.48 -12.95 -12.89
N TYR A 153 13.46 -12.42 -13.56
CA TYR A 153 12.26 -13.20 -13.84
C TYR A 153 12.62 -14.42 -14.68
N LYS A 154 13.37 -14.26 -15.78
CA LYS A 154 13.77 -15.39 -16.64
C LYS A 154 14.54 -16.48 -15.89
N ALA A 155 15.45 -16.10 -14.99
CA ALA A 155 16.27 -17.02 -14.20
C ALA A 155 15.57 -17.64 -12.98
N ALA A 156 14.40 -17.13 -12.59
CA ALA A 156 13.67 -17.64 -11.43
C ALA A 156 13.11 -19.06 -11.64
N SER A 157 12.91 -19.76 -10.52
CA SER A 157 12.24 -21.06 -10.50
C SER A 157 10.78 -20.94 -10.97
N GLN A 158 10.23 -22.06 -11.46
CA GLN A 158 8.84 -22.11 -11.93
C GLN A 158 7.84 -21.75 -10.82
N ASP A 159 8.07 -22.19 -9.58
CA ASP A 159 7.19 -21.90 -8.46
C ASP A 159 7.15 -20.40 -8.12
N LEU A 160 8.30 -19.72 -8.17
CA LEU A 160 8.38 -18.28 -7.92
C LEU A 160 7.71 -17.48 -9.04
N LYS A 161 7.88 -17.90 -10.29
CA LYS A 161 7.16 -17.31 -11.44
C LYS A 161 5.67 -17.47 -11.29
N ALA A 162 5.20 -18.68 -10.97
CA ALA A 162 3.77 -18.97 -10.79
C ALA A 162 3.15 -18.13 -9.66
N ALA A 163 3.87 -17.95 -8.54
CA ALA A 163 3.41 -17.07 -7.46
C ALA A 163 3.31 -15.60 -7.91
N PHE A 164 4.28 -15.10 -8.68
CA PHE A 164 4.26 -13.74 -9.21
C PHE A 164 3.13 -13.54 -10.24
N ASP A 165 2.94 -14.48 -11.17
CA ASP A 165 1.90 -14.42 -12.19
C ASP A 165 0.49 -14.48 -11.56
N LEU A 166 0.32 -15.26 -10.49
CA LEU A 166 -0.90 -15.29 -9.70
C LEU A 166 -1.15 -13.95 -9.00
N ALA A 167 -0.12 -13.36 -8.38
CA ALA A 167 -0.23 -12.03 -7.75
C ALA A 167 -0.62 -10.95 -8.78
N LEU A 168 -0.07 -11.01 -10.00
CA LEU A 168 -0.46 -10.11 -11.09
C LEU A 168 -1.92 -10.33 -11.53
N THR A 169 -2.36 -11.58 -11.65
CA THR A 169 -3.76 -11.91 -11.98
C THR A 169 -4.74 -11.40 -10.91
N ASN A 170 -4.38 -11.56 -9.63
CA ASN A 170 -5.14 -11.02 -8.51
C ASN A 170 -5.18 -9.50 -8.56
N ALA A 171 -4.05 -8.84 -8.85
CA ALA A 171 -3.98 -7.39 -8.98
C ALA A 171 -4.90 -6.85 -10.09
N TYR A 172 -4.97 -7.51 -11.26
CA TYR A 172 -5.94 -7.16 -12.30
C TYR A 172 -7.39 -7.32 -11.85
N THR A 173 -7.68 -8.42 -11.14
CA THR A 173 -9.03 -8.70 -10.62
C THR A 173 -9.45 -7.62 -9.62
N VAL A 174 -8.55 -7.23 -8.72
CA VAL A 174 -8.76 -6.17 -7.73
C VAL A 174 -8.92 -4.81 -8.42
N TYR A 175 -8.06 -4.48 -9.37
CA TYR A 175 -8.16 -3.25 -10.16
C TYR A 175 -9.49 -3.13 -10.91
N GLY A 176 -9.98 -4.24 -11.47
CA GLY A 176 -11.25 -4.30 -12.20
C GLY A 176 -12.50 -4.03 -11.36
N LYS A 177 -12.39 -3.96 -10.02
CA LYS A 177 -13.53 -3.69 -9.13
C LYS A 177 -14.01 -2.24 -9.15
N GLY A 178 -13.20 -1.29 -9.61
CA GLY A 178 -13.57 0.13 -9.70
C GLY A 178 -14.14 0.65 -8.37
N ASP A 179 -15.36 1.16 -8.40
CA ASP A 179 -16.04 1.72 -7.23
C ASP A 179 -16.35 0.70 -6.12
N SER A 180 -16.29 -0.60 -6.42
CA SER A 180 -16.45 -1.67 -5.42
C SER A 180 -15.14 -2.08 -4.75
N LEU A 181 -14.02 -1.41 -5.05
CA LEU A 181 -12.71 -1.74 -4.51
C LEU A 181 -12.62 -1.38 -3.02
N SER A 182 -12.40 -2.41 -2.19
CA SER A 182 -12.11 -2.18 -0.78
C SER A 182 -10.64 -1.79 -0.55
N LYS A 183 -10.39 -0.96 0.47
CA LYS A 183 -9.03 -0.59 0.88
C LYS A 183 -8.16 -1.81 1.23
N GLY A 184 -8.73 -2.79 1.92
CA GLY A 184 -7.99 -3.99 2.32
C GLY A 184 -7.59 -4.88 1.14
N GLU A 185 -8.46 -5.03 0.14
CA GLU A 185 -8.12 -5.78 -1.08
C GLU A 185 -7.04 -5.08 -1.90
N TYR A 186 -7.12 -3.75 -2.00
CA TYR A 186 -6.09 -2.94 -2.65
C TYR A 186 -4.73 -3.10 -1.97
N GLU A 187 -4.66 -2.92 -0.64
CA GLU A 187 -3.41 -3.03 0.12
C GLU A 187 -2.80 -4.44 0.00
N LYS A 188 -3.65 -5.47 0.04
CA LYS A 188 -3.23 -6.86 -0.14
C LYS A 188 -2.65 -7.09 -1.53
N ALA A 189 -3.32 -6.66 -2.60
CA ALA A 189 -2.82 -6.84 -3.97
C ALA A 189 -1.49 -6.10 -4.20
N VAL A 190 -1.35 -4.89 -3.64
CA VAL A 190 -0.11 -4.12 -3.69
C VAL A 190 1.03 -4.85 -2.97
N SER A 191 0.79 -5.40 -1.78
CA SER A 191 1.81 -6.16 -1.04
C SER A 191 2.20 -7.43 -1.78
N GLU A 192 1.23 -8.23 -2.21
CA GLU A 192 1.48 -9.51 -2.89
C GLU A 192 2.35 -9.34 -4.14
N LEU A 193 2.08 -8.34 -4.98
CA LEU A 193 2.90 -8.06 -6.17
C LEU A 193 4.34 -7.66 -5.80
N ARG A 194 4.51 -6.83 -4.77
CA ARG A 194 5.84 -6.38 -4.34
C ARG A 194 6.64 -7.52 -3.72
N ASP A 195 6.02 -8.28 -2.83
CA ASP A 195 6.66 -9.35 -2.07
C ASP A 195 7.09 -10.49 -2.99
N THR A 196 6.24 -10.86 -3.96
CA THR A 196 6.57 -11.90 -4.95
C THR A 196 7.69 -11.45 -5.91
N LYS A 197 7.70 -10.18 -6.35
CA LYS A 197 8.82 -9.62 -7.13
C LYS A 197 10.12 -9.63 -6.34
N ALA A 198 10.09 -9.19 -5.09
CA ALA A 198 11.25 -9.16 -4.21
C ALA A 198 11.79 -10.58 -3.93
N ALA A 199 10.90 -11.57 -3.77
CA ALA A 199 11.29 -12.96 -3.60
C ALA A 199 12.05 -13.51 -4.82
N ILE A 200 11.61 -13.19 -6.04
CA ILE A 200 12.34 -13.54 -7.28
C ILE A 200 13.74 -12.92 -7.29
N ILE A 201 13.83 -11.61 -7.06
CA ILE A 201 15.12 -10.89 -7.07
C ILE A 201 16.08 -11.47 -6.03
N ARG A 202 15.58 -11.72 -4.81
CA ARG A 202 16.37 -12.31 -3.73
C ARG A 202 16.84 -13.72 -4.07
N TYR A 203 15.98 -14.53 -4.66
CA TYR A 203 16.32 -15.89 -5.09
C TYR A 203 17.46 -15.88 -6.11
N VAL A 204 17.33 -15.11 -7.19
CA VAL A 204 18.35 -15.04 -8.25
C VAL A 204 19.67 -14.53 -7.70
N LYS A 205 19.64 -13.45 -6.89
CA LYS A 205 20.84 -12.94 -6.22
C LYS A 205 21.50 -14.01 -5.35
N THR A 206 20.72 -14.84 -4.65
CA THR A 206 21.24 -15.93 -3.83
C THR A 206 21.93 -16.99 -4.69
N GLU A 207 21.32 -17.41 -5.79
CA GLU A 207 21.92 -18.40 -6.70
C GLU A 207 23.21 -17.89 -7.36
N ASP A 208 23.25 -16.62 -7.77
CA ASP A 208 24.47 -16.04 -8.31
C ASP A 208 25.57 -15.89 -7.25
N THR A 209 25.21 -15.54 -6.02
CA THR A 209 26.16 -15.48 -4.90
C THR A 209 26.72 -16.87 -4.59
N LYS A 210 25.93 -17.95 -4.69
CA LYS A 210 26.42 -19.33 -4.57
C LYS A 210 27.46 -19.66 -5.63
N LYS A 211 27.25 -19.25 -6.89
CA LYS A 211 28.23 -19.45 -7.98
C LYS A 211 29.53 -18.69 -7.70
N VAL A 212 29.44 -17.46 -7.20
CA VAL A 212 30.62 -16.67 -6.79
C VAL A 212 31.38 -17.39 -5.67
N LEU A 213 30.67 -17.87 -4.64
CA LEU A 213 31.29 -18.63 -3.56
C LEU A 213 31.99 -19.90 -4.06
N ALA A 214 31.36 -20.67 -4.95
CA ALA A 214 31.95 -21.87 -5.54
C ALA A 214 33.28 -21.54 -6.24
N LYS A 215 33.29 -20.51 -7.08
CA LYS A 215 34.51 -20.03 -7.75
C LYS A 215 35.59 -19.59 -6.75
N ARG A 216 35.22 -18.90 -5.66
CA ARG A 216 36.17 -18.48 -4.61
C ARG A 216 36.77 -19.66 -3.86
N ILE A 217 35.99 -20.70 -3.60
CA ILE A 217 36.47 -21.95 -3.01
C ILE A 217 37.49 -22.62 -3.93
N GLU A 218 37.19 -22.75 -5.23
CA GLU A 218 38.12 -23.32 -6.21
C GLU A 218 39.43 -22.52 -6.30
N GLU A 219 39.34 -21.20 -6.39
CA GLU A 219 40.51 -20.30 -6.39
C GLU A 219 41.36 -20.48 -5.12
N ALA A 220 40.71 -20.62 -3.96
CA ALA A 220 41.39 -20.81 -2.68
C ALA A 220 42.11 -22.16 -2.59
N GLU A 221 41.48 -23.24 -3.08
CA GLU A 221 42.09 -24.57 -3.14
C GLU A 221 43.33 -24.60 -4.05
N VAL A 222 43.28 -23.91 -5.19
CA VAL A 222 44.42 -23.77 -6.09
C VAL A 222 45.57 -23.02 -5.40
N LEU A 223 45.27 -21.90 -4.73
CA LEU A 223 46.28 -21.12 -4.01
C LEU A 223 47.00 -21.91 -2.90
N LEU A 224 46.26 -22.78 -2.21
CA LEU A 224 46.83 -23.62 -1.14
C LEU A 224 47.81 -24.69 -1.64
N LYS A 225 47.85 -25.00 -2.94
CA LYS A 225 48.90 -25.87 -3.52
C LYS A 225 50.30 -25.27 -3.37
N ASP A 226 50.37 -23.93 -3.36
CA ASP A 226 51.60 -23.15 -3.24
C ASP A 226 51.85 -22.65 -1.80
N LYS A 227 51.19 -23.23 -0.80
CA LYS A 227 51.19 -22.72 0.59
C LYS A 227 52.55 -22.52 1.24
N LYS A 228 53.59 -23.22 0.77
CA LYS A 228 54.98 -23.08 1.25
C LYS A 228 55.56 -21.68 1.01
N LYS A 229 54.96 -20.89 0.11
CA LYS A 229 55.38 -19.50 -0.19
C LYS A 229 54.92 -18.48 0.86
N TYR A 230 54.04 -18.87 1.78
CA TYR A 230 53.42 -17.97 2.77
C TYR A 230 53.73 -18.42 4.20
N SER A 231 53.46 -17.54 5.16
CA SER A 231 53.65 -17.87 6.58
C SER A 231 52.67 -18.94 7.06
N ALA A 232 53.11 -19.85 7.93
CA ALA A 232 52.28 -20.94 8.45
C ALA A 232 51.00 -20.44 9.13
N ASP A 233 51.09 -19.35 9.90
CA ASP A 233 49.93 -18.77 10.61
C ASP A 233 48.90 -18.20 9.64
N SER A 234 49.35 -17.48 8.61
CA SER A 234 48.44 -16.93 7.61
C SER A 234 47.78 -18.01 6.76
N VAL A 235 48.51 -19.09 6.46
CA VAL A 235 47.96 -20.27 5.77
C VAL A 235 46.88 -20.92 6.63
N LYS A 236 47.10 -21.09 7.93
CA LYS A 236 46.12 -21.68 8.85
C LYS A 236 44.82 -20.87 8.92
N ILE A 237 44.91 -19.54 8.99
CA ILE A 237 43.72 -18.66 8.98
C ILE A 237 42.96 -18.82 7.66
N PHE A 238 43.67 -18.89 6.54
CA PHE A 238 43.05 -19.07 5.22
C PHE A 238 42.39 -20.46 5.06
N GLU A 239 43.04 -21.53 5.52
CA GLU A 239 42.48 -22.89 5.54
C GLU A 239 41.21 -22.97 6.41
N LEU A 240 41.15 -22.25 7.54
CA LEU A 240 39.95 -22.15 8.38
C LEU A 240 38.81 -21.41 7.66
N ALA A 241 39.10 -20.27 7.01
CA ALA A 241 38.12 -19.53 6.23
C ALA A 241 37.58 -20.35 5.06
N LEU A 242 38.45 -21.11 4.37
CA LEU A 242 38.06 -22.03 3.30
C LEU A 242 37.17 -23.16 3.81
N THR A 243 37.50 -23.75 4.97
CA THR A 243 36.65 -24.78 5.59
C THR A 243 35.25 -24.22 5.89
N ALA A 244 35.17 -23.03 6.50
CA ALA A 244 33.90 -22.38 6.78
C ALA A 244 33.11 -22.05 5.50
N ALA A 245 33.79 -21.59 4.43
CA ALA A 245 33.20 -21.37 3.12
C ALA A 245 32.57 -22.64 2.53
N LYS A 246 33.28 -23.77 2.57
CA LYS A 246 32.76 -25.07 2.13
C LYS A 246 31.55 -25.52 2.96
N SER A 247 31.60 -25.34 4.29
CA SER A 247 30.47 -25.65 5.17
C SER A 247 29.24 -24.80 4.84
N THR A 248 29.40 -23.50 4.59
CA THR A 248 28.28 -22.63 4.19
C THR A 248 27.75 -23.01 2.81
N ALA A 249 28.62 -23.33 1.84
CA ALA A 249 28.21 -23.79 0.51
C ALA A 249 27.37 -25.08 0.55
N ALA A 250 27.72 -26.01 1.45
CA ALA A 250 27.00 -27.28 1.64
C ALA A 250 25.72 -27.14 2.48
N ASN A 251 25.47 -25.98 3.10
CA ASN A 251 24.30 -25.77 3.95
C ASN A 251 23.08 -25.36 3.12
N PRO A 252 22.04 -26.21 2.98
CA PRO A 252 20.86 -25.89 2.19
C PRO A 252 19.99 -24.78 2.79
N LYS A 253 20.23 -24.40 4.05
CA LYS A 253 19.50 -23.35 4.78
C LYS A 253 20.28 -22.04 4.93
N ALA A 254 21.48 -21.93 4.37
CA ALA A 254 22.24 -20.70 4.42
C ALA A 254 21.48 -19.57 3.70
N SER A 255 21.41 -18.40 4.32
CA SER A 255 20.79 -17.22 3.74
C SER A 255 21.74 -16.52 2.76
N LEU A 256 21.21 -15.59 1.97
CA LEU A 256 22.01 -14.68 1.14
C LEU A 256 23.12 -14.00 1.97
N GLU A 257 22.76 -13.51 3.15
CA GLU A 257 23.66 -12.79 4.06
C GLU A 257 24.77 -13.73 4.58
N ASN A 258 24.47 -15.02 4.81
CA ASN A 258 25.50 -16.01 5.15
C ASN A 258 26.50 -16.20 4.02
N TYR A 259 26.04 -16.25 2.76
CA TYR A 259 26.92 -16.39 1.60
C TYR A 259 27.79 -15.13 1.39
N GLU A 260 27.20 -13.94 1.50
CA GLU A 260 27.94 -12.67 1.37
C GLU A 260 29.01 -12.52 2.47
N ASP A 261 28.67 -12.80 3.73
CA ASP A 261 29.60 -12.74 4.86
C ASP A 261 30.77 -13.73 4.71
N ILE A 262 30.49 -14.98 4.29
CA ILE A 262 31.56 -15.98 4.18
C ILE A 262 32.49 -15.71 2.99
N ILE A 263 31.96 -15.17 1.88
CA ILE A 263 32.78 -14.70 0.75
C ILE A 263 33.73 -13.60 1.25
N GLN A 264 33.22 -12.62 1.99
CA GLN A 264 34.04 -11.53 2.51
C GLN A 264 35.13 -12.03 3.47
N LYS A 265 34.81 -12.97 4.35
CA LYS A 265 35.79 -13.60 5.26
C LYS A 265 36.86 -14.37 4.51
N LEU A 266 36.48 -15.13 3.49
CA LEU A 266 37.42 -15.88 2.65
C LEU A 266 38.34 -14.94 1.86
N ASP A 267 37.78 -13.89 1.25
CA ASP A 267 38.55 -12.89 0.50
C ASP A 267 39.51 -12.12 1.43
N THR A 268 39.07 -11.76 2.65
CA THR A 268 39.94 -11.10 3.64
C THR A 268 41.11 -12.01 4.04
N ALA A 269 40.84 -13.27 4.36
CA ALA A 269 41.88 -14.24 4.73
C ALA A 269 42.85 -14.52 3.57
N LYS A 270 42.35 -14.56 2.32
CA LYS A 270 43.17 -14.67 1.11
C LYS A 270 44.13 -13.49 1.01
N GLU A 271 43.60 -12.27 1.11
CA GLU A 271 44.41 -11.06 1.02
C GLU A 271 45.45 -10.97 2.15
N ASP A 272 45.12 -11.40 3.37
CA ASP A 272 46.05 -11.38 4.49
C ASP A 272 47.17 -12.42 4.35
N MET A 273 46.87 -13.59 3.75
CA MET A 273 47.86 -14.60 3.40
C MET A 273 48.81 -14.13 2.30
N LEU A 274 48.27 -13.56 1.22
CA LEU A 274 49.06 -12.94 0.15
C LEU A 274 49.86 -11.73 0.67
N GLY A 275 49.34 -11.03 1.68
CA GLY A 275 49.98 -9.93 2.38
C GLY A 275 51.04 -10.34 3.40
N SER A 276 51.45 -11.61 3.49
CA SER A 276 52.57 -12.01 4.38
C SER A 276 53.93 -11.46 3.93
N ASP A 277 54.01 -10.89 2.73
CA ASP A 277 55.06 -9.96 2.33
C ASP A 277 54.71 -8.54 2.82
N LYS A 278 55.59 -7.91 3.63
CA LYS A 278 55.35 -6.56 4.20
C LYS A 278 55.00 -5.54 3.12
N ASP A 279 55.55 -5.70 1.93
CA ASP A 279 55.34 -4.81 0.78
C ASP A 279 53.92 -4.92 0.20
N ALA A 280 53.31 -6.10 0.24
CA ALA A 280 51.93 -6.30 -0.19
C ALA A 280 50.91 -5.67 0.79
N LYS A 281 51.18 -5.74 2.10
CA LYS A 281 50.38 -5.05 3.13
C LYS A 281 50.48 -3.52 3.00
N ILE A 282 51.69 -3.00 2.77
CA ILE A 282 51.91 -1.57 2.52
C ILE A 282 51.16 -1.15 1.25
N LYS A 283 51.27 -1.91 0.15
CA LYS A 283 50.57 -1.62 -1.09
C LYS A 283 49.05 -1.58 -0.92
N LYS A 284 48.45 -2.55 -0.23
CA LYS A 284 47.01 -2.58 0.05
C LYS A 284 46.56 -1.41 0.93
N ALA A 285 47.36 -1.05 1.94
CA ALA A 285 47.09 0.12 2.77
C ALA A 285 47.15 1.42 1.95
N LEU A 286 48.11 1.54 1.03
CA LEU A 286 48.22 2.66 0.10
C LEU A 286 47.06 2.72 -0.88
N ASP A 287 46.60 1.60 -1.43
CA ASP A 287 45.45 1.56 -2.35
C ASP A 287 44.15 2.00 -1.65
N LYS A 288 43.91 1.52 -0.43
CA LYS A 288 42.78 1.99 0.41
C LYS A 288 42.91 3.48 0.73
N LEU A 289 44.11 3.95 1.03
CA LEU A 289 44.39 5.36 1.32
C LEU A 289 44.17 6.26 0.09
N LYS A 290 44.57 5.80 -1.11
CA LYS A 290 44.31 6.48 -2.39
C LYS A 290 42.82 6.58 -2.69
N LYS A 291 42.06 5.51 -2.43
CA LYS A 291 40.59 5.53 -2.59
C LYS A 291 39.95 6.53 -1.63
N ALA A 292 40.31 6.48 -0.34
CA ALA A 292 39.81 7.42 0.67
C ALA A 292 40.18 8.88 0.35
N LYS A 293 41.37 9.10 -0.23
CA LYS A 293 41.79 10.41 -0.75
C LYS A 293 40.85 10.88 -1.87
N SER A 294 40.60 10.06 -2.89
CA SER A 294 39.70 10.39 -4.01
C SER A 294 38.27 10.71 -3.55
N GLU A 295 37.72 9.90 -2.62
CA GLU A 295 36.41 10.17 -2.02
C GLU A 295 36.38 11.50 -1.25
N SER A 296 37.47 11.83 -0.56
CA SER A 296 37.62 13.12 0.12
C SER A 296 37.74 14.28 -0.87
N GLU A 297 38.44 14.11 -2.01
CA GLU A 297 38.52 15.13 -3.08
C GLU A 297 37.14 15.42 -3.68
N ILE A 298 36.31 14.39 -3.88
CA ILE A 298 34.91 14.55 -4.30
C ILE A 298 34.13 15.33 -3.24
N THR A 299 34.30 14.99 -1.96
CA THR A 299 33.65 15.68 -0.84
C THR A 299 34.04 17.16 -0.79
N VAL A 300 35.32 17.49 -1.01
CA VAL A 300 35.82 18.87 -1.09
C VAL A 300 35.14 19.62 -2.24
N LYS A 301 35.07 19.03 -3.44
CA LYS A 301 34.39 19.64 -4.59
C LYS A 301 32.92 19.93 -4.28
N ALA A 302 32.20 18.93 -3.76
CA ALA A 302 30.80 19.09 -3.38
C ALA A 302 30.61 20.20 -2.32
N CYS A 303 31.45 20.24 -1.28
CA CYS A 303 31.38 21.27 -0.25
C CYS A 303 31.63 22.68 -0.82
N LYS A 304 32.62 22.84 -1.70
CA LYS A 304 32.91 24.14 -2.36
C LYS A 304 31.73 24.58 -3.24
N THR A 305 31.22 23.69 -4.09
CA THR A 305 30.05 23.95 -4.92
C THR A 305 28.83 24.35 -4.09
N LEU A 306 28.57 23.68 -2.96
CA LEU A 306 27.46 24.04 -2.07
C LEU A 306 27.64 25.40 -1.39
N LEU A 307 28.88 25.79 -1.07
CA LEU A 307 29.19 27.10 -0.50
C LEU A 307 29.04 28.26 -1.50
N ASP A 308 29.11 27.98 -2.80
CA ASP A 308 28.87 28.97 -3.86
C ASP A 308 27.38 29.38 -3.98
N PHE A 309 26.46 28.61 -3.40
CA PHE A 309 25.03 28.93 -3.36
C PHE A 309 24.68 29.75 -2.11
N PRO A 310 24.31 31.04 -2.22
CA PRO A 310 24.16 31.93 -1.07
C PRO A 310 23.15 31.45 -0.02
N ALA A 311 22.03 30.85 -0.46
CA ALA A 311 21.00 30.33 0.43
C ALA A 311 21.49 29.13 1.26
N ILE A 312 22.27 28.24 0.65
CA ILE A 312 22.84 27.06 1.31
C ILE A 312 23.96 27.49 2.26
N ALA A 313 24.84 28.39 1.81
CA ALA A 313 25.92 28.94 2.64
C ALA A 313 25.38 29.66 3.89
N LYS A 314 24.29 30.41 3.78
CA LYS A 314 23.66 31.11 4.91
C LYS A 314 23.11 30.15 5.98
N ASN A 315 22.48 29.05 5.55
CA ASN A 315 21.76 28.15 6.46
C ASN A 315 22.61 26.99 7.00
N TYR A 316 23.59 26.53 6.22
CA TYR A 316 24.37 25.32 6.50
C TYR A 316 25.89 25.53 6.41
N GLY A 317 26.35 26.75 6.14
CA GLY A 317 27.75 27.06 5.83
C GLY A 317 28.74 26.55 6.88
N ASP A 318 28.45 26.68 8.18
CA ASP A 318 29.38 26.25 9.23
C ASP A 318 29.55 24.73 9.29
N LYS A 319 28.46 23.99 9.07
CA LYS A 319 28.51 22.52 8.96
C LYS A 319 29.31 22.11 7.72
N ILE A 320 29.04 22.74 6.59
CA ILE A 320 29.75 22.45 5.32
C ILE A 320 31.24 22.76 5.44
N ARG A 321 31.63 23.89 6.03
CA ARG A 321 33.03 24.25 6.31
C ARG A 321 33.70 23.25 7.25
N THR A 322 32.98 22.74 8.24
CA THR A 322 33.50 21.69 9.13
C THR A 322 33.82 20.40 8.36
N TYR A 323 32.94 19.97 7.46
CA TYR A 323 33.20 18.81 6.60
C TYR A 323 34.34 19.06 5.62
N LEU A 324 34.40 20.25 5.03
CA LEU A 324 35.47 20.68 4.13
C LEU A 324 36.84 20.55 4.80
N VAL A 325 37.02 21.13 6.00
CA VAL A 325 38.28 21.06 6.75
C VAL A 325 38.68 19.62 7.08
N LYS A 326 37.72 18.77 7.46
CA LYS A 326 37.98 17.35 7.73
C LYS A 326 38.45 16.61 6.47
N ALA A 327 37.78 16.82 5.35
CA ALA A 327 38.13 16.19 4.08
C ALA A 327 39.51 16.66 3.58
N GLU A 328 39.81 17.97 3.65
CA GLU A 328 41.12 18.53 3.30
C GLU A 328 42.24 17.96 4.18
N LYS A 329 41.98 17.75 5.48
CA LYS A 329 42.93 17.11 6.39
C LYS A 329 43.20 15.65 6.01
N VAL A 330 42.17 14.89 5.62
CA VAL A 330 42.33 13.51 5.14
C VAL A 330 43.17 13.48 3.87
N ILE A 331 42.91 14.38 2.92
CA ILE A 331 43.70 14.50 1.68
C ILE A 331 45.17 14.77 2.00
N LYS A 332 45.46 15.79 2.82
CA LYS A 332 46.84 16.16 3.19
C LYS A 332 47.58 15.00 3.85
N ASN A 333 46.96 14.36 4.84
CA ASN A 333 47.57 13.23 5.53
C ASN A 333 47.82 12.04 4.58
N ALA A 334 46.88 11.78 3.67
CA ALA A 334 47.02 10.73 2.66
C ALA A 334 48.20 11.02 1.72
N GLU A 335 48.35 12.26 1.25
CA GLU A 335 49.47 12.68 0.39
C GLU A 335 50.82 12.52 1.07
N GLU A 336 50.94 12.94 2.34
CA GLU A 336 52.18 12.80 3.11
C GLU A 336 52.59 11.33 3.28
N VAL A 337 51.63 10.45 3.53
CA VAL A 337 51.89 9.02 3.67
C VAL A 337 52.23 8.40 2.31
N ILE A 338 51.45 8.68 1.26
CA ILE A 338 51.72 8.17 -0.10
C ILE A 338 53.12 8.59 -0.58
N ALA A 339 53.49 9.87 -0.41
CA ALA A 339 54.80 10.38 -0.80
C ALA A 339 55.97 9.72 -0.07
N LYS A 340 55.76 9.26 1.18
CA LYS A 340 56.80 8.55 1.96
C LYS A 340 57.05 7.13 1.44
N TYR A 341 56.02 6.45 0.95
CA TYR A 341 56.10 5.05 0.53
C TYR A 341 56.22 4.85 -0.99
N GLU A 342 56.02 5.89 -1.80
CA GLU A 342 56.14 5.83 -3.27
C GLU A 342 57.34 6.60 -3.83
N LYS A 343 58.40 6.86 -3.04
CA LYS A 343 59.59 7.57 -3.55
C LYS A 343 60.12 6.93 -4.84
N PRO A 344 60.41 7.72 -5.90
CA PRO A 344 61.01 7.18 -7.11
C PRO A 344 62.38 6.61 -6.78
N ALA A 345 62.68 5.43 -7.34
CA ALA A 345 64.01 4.86 -7.30
C ALA A 345 65.00 5.90 -7.87
N ASN A 346 65.87 6.46 -7.02
CA ASN A 346 67.00 7.23 -7.50
C ASN A 346 67.90 6.28 -8.29
N LYS A 347 68.09 6.59 -9.58
CA LYS A 347 69.01 5.94 -10.50
C LYS A 347 70.45 6.06 -10.02
#